data_AF-A0A1S3QYB2-F1
#
_entry.id   AF-A0A1S3QYB2-F1
#
_cell.length_a   1.000
_cell.length_b   1.000
_cell.length_c   1.000
_cell.angle_alpha   90.00
_cell.angle_beta   90.00
_cell.angle_gamma   90.00
#
_symmetry.space_group_name_H-M   'P 1'
#
loop_
_entity.id
_entity.type
_entity.pdbx_description
1 polymer ?
#
loop_
_entity_poly.entity_id
_entity_poly.type
_entity_poly.pdbx_seq_one_letter_code
_entity_poly.pdbx_strand_id
1 'polypeptide(L)'
;MQTVSSQFRENLHKLMTNLRSTHPHFVRCLIPNESKTPGLMENFLVIHQLRCNGVLEGIRICRKGFPSRILYADFKQRYKVLNASVIPEGQFMDNKKASEKLLGSIDVNHEDYKFGHTKVFFKAGLLGVLEEMRDEKLASLVGMLQALSRGFLMRREFSKMMERRESIYAIQYNIRSFMNVKTWPWMKLYFKIKPLLQSAETEKELANMKENYDKMTADLAKALSTKKQMEEKLVALMQEKNDLALQVASDSENLNDAEERCEGLIKSKIQLEAKLKEMTERLEDEEEINAELTAKKRKLEDECSELKKDIDDLELTLAKVEKEKHATENKVKNLTEEMASMDESVAKLTKEKKALQEAHQQTLDDLQAEEDKVNTLTKAKTKLEQQVDDLEGSLEQEKKLRMDLERAKRKLEGDLKLAQESIMDLENDKQQADEKIKKKE
;
A
#
# COMPACT_ATOMS: atom_id res chain seq x y z
N MET A 1 -6.70 -11.33 34.26
CA MET A 1 -7.21 -12.70 34.55
C MET A 1 -6.29 -13.66 33.81
N GLN A 2 -5.39 -14.36 34.51
CA GLN A 2 -4.42 -15.22 33.84
C GLN A 2 -5.14 -16.35 33.11
N THR A 3 -4.83 -16.53 31.82
CA THR A 3 -5.35 -17.66 31.04
C THR A 3 -4.59 -18.93 31.40
N VAL A 4 -5.23 -20.08 31.26
CA VAL A 4 -4.61 -21.40 31.50
C VAL A 4 -3.31 -21.55 30.69
N SER A 5 -3.29 -21.07 29.44
CA SER A 5 -2.09 -21.08 28.59
C SER A 5 -0.94 -20.24 29.15
N SER A 6 -1.23 -19.09 29.78
CA SER A 6 -0.21 -18.25 30.42
C SER A 6 0.40 -18.96 31.63
N GLN A 7 -0.44 -19.59 32.46
CA GLN A 7 0.03 -20.37 33.61
C GLN A 7 0.90 -21.58 33.18
N PHE A 8 0.52 -22.27 32.10
CA PHE A 8 1.36 -23.33 31.52
C PHE A 8 2.71 -22.81 31.03
N ARG A 9 2.75 -21.63 30.41
CA ARG A 9 4.00 -21.03 29.93
C ARG A 9 4.96 -20.74 31.08
N GLU A 10 4.47 -20.19 32.19
CA GLU A 10 5.30 -19.92 33.37
C GLU A 10 5.86 -21.20 33.99
N ASN A 11 5.00 -22.21 34.18
CA ASN A 11 5.41 -23.52 34.69
C ASN A 11 6.41 -24.21 33.77
N LEU A 12 6.21 -24.15 32.45
CA LEU A 12 7.14 -24.70 31.46
C LEU A 12 8.49 -23.98 31.52
N HIS A 13 8.50 -22.65 31.69
CA HIS A 13 9.74 -21.90 31.82
C HIS A 13 10.53 -22.31 33.06
N LYS A 14 9.87 -22.40 34.22
CA LYS A 14 10.46 -22.90 35.47
C LYS A 14 11.03 -24.32 35.30
N LEU A 15 10.24 -25.22 34.69
CA LEU A 15 10.68 -26.59 34.41
C LEU A 15 11.92 -26.62 33.50
N MET A 16 11.93 -25.83 32.41
CA MET A 16 13.04 -25.80 31.46
C MET A 16 14.32 -25.24 32.10
N THR A 17 14.21 -24.22 32.95
CA THR A 17 15.35 -23.69 33.72
C THR A 17 15.93 -24.75 34.64
N ASN A 18 15.08 -25.49 35.36
CA ASN A 18 15.51 -26.59 36.23
C ASN A 18 16.14 -27.74 35.43
N LEU A 19 15.57 -28.15 34.31
CA LEU A 19 16.13 -29.23 33.49
C LEU A 19 17.50 -28.84 32.92
N ARG A 20 17.67 -27.59 32.47
CA ARG A 20 18.94 -27.09 31.92
C ARG A 20 20.06 -26.97 32.94
N SER A 21 19.75 -26.76 34.22
CA SER A 21 20.76 -26.68 35.29
C SER A 21 21.21 -28.05 35.80
N THR A 22 20.50 -29.12 35.44
CA THR A 22 20.83 -30.51 35.82
C THR A 22 21.67 -31.23 34.77
N HIS A 23 22.18 -32.42 35.12
CA HIS A 23 22.83 -33.32 34.17
C HIS A 23 21.82 -34.34 33.61
N PRO A 24 21.38 -34.20 32.34
CA PRO A 24 20.31 -35.03 31.81
C PRO A 24 20.81 -36.42 31.39
N HIS A 25 20.02 -37.45 31.72
CA HIS A 25 20.16 -38.80 31.20
C HIS A 25 18.95 -39.13 30.34
N PHE A 26 19.18 -39.65 29.13
CA PHE A 26 18.12 -39.87 28.14
C PHE A 26 17.80 -41.35 27.98
N VAL A 27 16.51 -41.69 28.02
CA VAL A 27 15.97 -42.97 27.58
C VAL A 27 15.04 -42.70 26.40
N ARG A 28 15.33 -43.31 25.25
CA ARG A 28 14.50 -43.18 24.04
C ARG A 28 13.70 -44.45 23.83
N CYS A 29 12.40 -44.38 24.03
CA CYS A 29 11.48 -45.49 23.77
C CYS A 29 11.14 -45.56 22.28
N LEU A 30 11.15 -46.76 21.71
CA LEU A 30 10.75 -47.01 20.32
C LEU A 30 9.47 -47.84 20.32
N ILE A 31 8.51 -47.46 19.48
CA ILE A 31 7.27 -48.20 19.28
C ILE A 31 7.57 -49.36 18.32
N PRO A 32 7.37 -50.63 18.73
CA PRO A 32 7.75 -51.77 17.90
C PRO A 32 6.74 -52.07 16.78
N ASN A 33 5.45 -51.82 16.99
CA ASN A 33 4.37 -52.02 16.02
C ASN A 33 3.13 -51.20 16.42
N GLU A 34 2.25 -50.89 15.48
CA GLU A 34 1.00 -50.16 15.76
C GLU A 34 -0.13 -51.06 16.28
N SER A 35 -0.05 -52.37 16.00
CA SER A 35 -1.04 -53.37 16.43
C SER A 35 -1.01 -53.67 17.94
N LYS A 36 -0.06 -53.10 18.70
CA LYS A 36 0.18 -53.33 20.13
C LYS A 36 0.41 -54.82 20.48
N THR A 37 0.90 -55.60 19.52
CA THR A 37 1.15 -57.03 19.71
C THR A 37 2.55 -57.25 20.27
N PRO A 38 2.73 -57.91 21.43
CA PRO A 38 4.05 -58.18 21.98
C PRO A 38 4.84 -59.12 21.05
N GLY A 39 6.15 -58.88 20.90
CA GLY A 39 7.05 -59.71 20.09
C GLY A 39 7.01 -59.45 18.57
N LEU A 40 6.01 -58.74 18.07
CA LEU A 40 5.95 -58.28 16.68
C LEU A 40 6.79 -56.99 16.53
N MET A 41 7.63 -56.90 15.50
CA MET A 41 8.47 -55.73 15.23
C MET A 41 8.36 -55.31 13.76
N GLU A 42 7.93 -54.08 13.53
CA GLU A 42 7.78 -53.50 12.21
C GLU A 42 9.01 -52.66 11.86
N ASN A 43 9.87 -53.21 11.00
CA ASN A 43 11.17 -52.61 10.70
C ASN A 43 11.05 -51.20 10.08
N PHE A 44 10.09 -50.97 9.18
CA PHE A 44 9.93 -49.67 8.52
C PHE A 44 9.55 -48.56 9.52
N LEU A 45 8.62 -48.87 10.42
CA LEU A 45 8.20 -47.96 11.50
C LEU A 45 9.37 -47.60 12.43
N VAL A 46 10.18 -48.59 12.80
CA VAL A 46 11.33 -48.39 13.69
C VAL A 46 12.44 -47.61 12.99
N ILE A 47 12.73 -47.90 11.71
CA ILE A 47 13.69 -47.15 10.90
C ILE A 47 13.27 -45.68 10.80
N HIS A 48 11.98 -45.42 10.58
CA HIS A 48 11.44 -44.05 10.55
C HIS A 48 11.68 -43.33 11.89
N GLN A 49 11.34 -43.97 13.02
CA GLN A 49 11.58 -43.41 14.36
C GLN A 49 13.06 -43.15 14.64
N LEU A 50 13.96 -44.07 14.27
CA LEU A 50 15.41 -43.91 14.48
C LEU A 50 15.98 -42.69 13.74
N ARG A 51 15.45 -42.40 12.54
CA ARG A 51 15.83 -41.23 11.74
C ARG A 51 15.24 -39.94 12.34
N CYS A 52 13.94 -39.91 12.62
CA CYS A 52 13.26 -38.71 13.12
C CYS A 52 13.72 -38.31 14.54
N ASN A 53 14.01 -39.28 15.40
CA ASN A 53 14.49 -39.03 16.77
C ASN A 53 15.99 -38.70 16.84
N GLY A 54 16.70 -38.64 15.69
CA GLY A 54 18.13 -38.36 15.63
C GLY A 54 18.99 -39.37 16.39
N VAL A 55 18.57 -40.66 16.40
CA VAL A 55 19.30 -41.71 17.12
C VAL A 55 20.64 -41.99 16.46
N LEU A 56 20.67 -42.01 15.12
CA LEU A 56 21.90 -42.23 14.35
C LEU A 56 22.92 -41.11 14.56
N GLU A 57 22.48 -39.85 14.57
CA GLU A 57 23.31 -38.67 14.84
C GLU A 57 23.83 -38.70 16.27
N GLY A 58 22.97 -39.05 17.24
CA GLY A 58 23.36 -39.22 18.63
C GLY A 58 24.45 -40.28 18.81
N ILE A 59 24.28 -41.46 18.20
CA ILE A 59 25.29 -42.53 18.23
C ILE A 59 26.58 -42.08 17.53
N ARG A 60 26.48 -41.41 16.38
CA ARG A 60 27.65 -40.92 15.62
C ARG A 60 28.46 -39.92 16.44
N ILE A 61 27.81 -39.00 17.15
CA ILE A 61 28.45 -38.04 18.05
C ILE A 61 29.06 -38.77 19.25
N CYS A 62 28.33 -39.69 19.90
CA CYS A 62 28.87 -40.45 21.03
C CYS A 62 30.07 -41.32 20.67
N ARG A 63 30.13 -41.86 19.44
CA ARG A 63 31.24 -42.68 18.96
C ARG A 63 32.47 -41.86 18.58
N LYS A 64 32.28 -40.67 18.01
CA LYS A 64 33.38 -39.74 17.67
C LYS A 64 33.86 -38.93 18.89
N GLY A 65 32.96 -38.69 19.83
CA GLY A 65 33.21 -37.90 21.01
C GLY A 65 33.62 -38.72 22.23
N PHE A 66 33.72 -38.01 23.35
CA PHE A 66 34.04 -38.56 24.66
C PHE A 66 32.89 -38.23 25.62
N PRO A 67 31.90 -39.14 25.77
CA PRO A 67 30.68 -38.87 26.52
C PRO A 67 30.94 -38.69 28.02
N SER A 68 31.92 -39.42 28.58
CA SER A 68 32.24 -39.38 30.01
C SER A 68 33.34 -38.36 30.29
N ARG A 69 33.13 -37.50 31.30
CA ARG A 69 34.03 -36.40 31.64
C ARG A 69 34.20 -36.30 33.14
N ILE A 70 35.44 -36.37 33.62
CA ILE A 70 35.75 -36.38 35.06
C ILE A 70 36.77 -35.29 35.36
N LEU A 71 36.60 -34.58 36.48
CA LEU A 71 37.57 -33.60 36.95
C LEU A 71 38.87 -34.31 37.37
N TYR A 72 40.01 -33.66 37.15
CA TYR A 72 41.31 -34.28 37.48
C TYR A 72 41.47 -34.62 38.96
N ALA A 73 40.91 -33.80 39.85
CA ALA A 73 40.95 -34.05 41.29
C ALA A 73 40.19 -35.35 41.64
N ASP A 74 38.96 -35.48 41.13
CA ASP A 74 38.11 -36.66 41.35
C ASP A 74 38.74 -37.91 40.74
N PHE A 75 39.27 -37.81 39.51
CA PHE A 75 39.94 -38.93 38.83
C PHE A 75 41.14 -39.42 39.64
N LYS A 76 42.04 -38.51 40.04
CA LYS A 76 43.20 -38.82 40.88
C LYS A 76 42.76 -39.48 42.19
N GLN A 77 41.79 -38.91 42.90
CA GLN A 77 41.33 -39.46 44.18
C GLN A 77 40.71 -40.85 44.02
N ARG A 78 39.90 -41.05 42.98
CA ARG A 78 39.17 -42.30 42.76
C ARG A 78 40.07 -43.45 42.31
N TYR A 79 41.00 -43.19 41.39
CA TYR A 79 41.81 -44.23 40.75
C TYR A 79 43.23 -44.36 41.30
N LYS A 80 43.67 -43.51 42.25
CA LYS A 80 44.99 -43.65 42.90
C LYS A 80 45.25 -45.06 43.46
N VAL A 81 44.19 -45.76 43.88
CA VAL A 81 44.28 -47.13 44.40
C VAL A 81 44.75 -48.15 43.36
N LEU A 82 44.56 -47.89 42.06
CA LEU A 82 45.00 -48.79 40.99
C LEU A 82 46.53 -48.91 40.96
N ASN A 83 47.24 -47.79 41.16
CA ASN A 83 48.69 -47.77 41.23
C ASN A 83 49.19 -46.62 42.11
N ALA A 84 49.34 -46.89 43.40
CA ALA A 84 49.77 -45.89 44.37
C ALA A 84 51.24 -45.45 44.20
N SER A 85 52.09 -46.31 43.61
CA SER A 85 53.53 -46.06 43.46
C SER A 85 53.86 -44.96 42.45
N VAL A 86 52.94 -44.64 41.55
CA VAL A 86 53.13 -43.66 40.46
C VAL A 86 53.02 -42.22 40.95
N ILE A 87 52.35 -42.00 42.09
CA ILE A 87 52.15 -40.69 42.68
C ILE A 87 52.93 -40.65 44.01
N PRO A 88 54.09 -39.96 44.07
CA PRO A 88 54.90 -39.87 45.28
C PRO A 88 54.09 -39.31 46.47
N GLU A 89 54.17 -39.95 47.63
CA GLU A 89 53.53 -39.44 48.84
C GLU A 89 54.27 -38.20 49.38
N GLY A 90 53.52 -37.16 49.73
CA GLY A 90 54.07 -35.94 50.37
C GLY A 90 54.52 -34.82 49.41
N GLN A 91 54.64 -35.07 48.10
CA GLN A 91 54.88 -34.00 47.12
C GLN A 91 53.57 -33.53 46.48
N PHE A 92 53.32 -32.22 46.48
CA PHE A 92 52.21 -31.64 45.75
C PHE A 92 52.45 -31.80 44.24
N MET A 93 51.80 -32.79 43.64
CA MET A 93 51.75 -32.98 42.20
C MET A 93 50.43 -32.46 41.64
N ASP A 94 50.53 -31.61 40.62
CA ASP A 94 49.39 -31.11 39.86
C ASP A 94 48.46 -32.26 39.44
N ASN A 95 47.16 -32.06 39.61
CA ASN A 95 46.17 -33.12 39.43
C ASN A 95 46.11 -33.62 37.98
N LYS A 96 46.39 -32.73 37.01
CA LYS A 96 46.49 -33.12 35.60
C LYS A 96 47.67 -34.04 35.37
N LYS A 97 48.88 -33.64 35.77
CA LYS A 97 50.10 -34.46 35.65
C LYS A 97 49.99 -35.80 36.40
N ALA A 98 49.38 -35.80 37.58
CA ALA A 98 49.13 -37.01 38.34
C ALA A 98 48.18 -37.97 37.60
N SER A 99 47.13 -37.43 36.97
CA SER A 99 46.18 -38.22 36.16
C SER A 99 46.82 -38.75 34.88
N GLU A 100 47.69 -37.97 34.23
CA GLU A 100 48.47 -38.38 33.05
C GLU A 100 49.40 -39.55 33.38
N LYS A 101 50.16 -39.45 34.47
CA LYS A 101 51.04 -40.53 34.92
C LYS A 101 50.27 -41.78 35.34
N LEU A 102 49.15 -41.61 36.05
CA LEU A 102 48.32 -42.73 36.49
C LEU A 102 47.73 -43.48 35.31
N LEU A 103 47.12 -42.79 34.33
CA LEU A 103 46.59 -43.42 33.12
C LEU A 103 47.68 -44.05 32.26
N GLY A 104 48.86 -43.41 32.15
CA GLY A 104 50.00 -43.99 31.43
C GLY A 104 50.63 -45.21 32.11
N SER A 105 50.36 -45.42 33.40
CA SER A 105 50.83 -46.61 34.14
C SER A 105 49.87 -47.80 34.05
N ILE A 106 48.64 -47.57 33.58
CA ILE A 106 47.61 -48.58 33.42
C ILE A 106 47.60 -48.98 31.95
N ASP A 107 47.49 -50.28 31.68
CA ASP A 107 47.44 -50.79 30.30
C ASP A 107 46.06 -50.52 29.67
N VAL A 108 45.85 -49.27 29.24
CA VAL A 108 44.64 -48.82 28.56
C VAL A 108 44.98 -48.15 27.24
N ASN A 109 44.10 -48.34 26.25
CA ASN A 109 44.28 -47.75 24.94
C ASN A 109 44.23 -46.21 25.01
N HIS A 110 45.30 -45.56 24.55
CA HIS A 110 45.48 -44.12 24.58
C HIS A 110 44.54 -43.35 23.63
N GLU A 111 43.87 -44.04 22.72
CA GLU A 111 42.84 -43.44 21.86
C GLU A 111 41.48 -43.28 22.55
N ASP A 112 41.26 -44.00 23.65
CA ASP A 112 39.96 -44.07 24.33
C ASP A 112 39.80 -43.02 25.43
N TYR A 113 40.84 -42.23 25.68
CA TYR A 113 40.78 -41.05 26.53
C TYR A 113 41.52 -39.85 25.94
N LYS A 114 41.14 -38.65 26.38
CA LYS A 114 41.82 -37.38 26.05
C LYS A 114 41.89 -36.45 27.25
N PHE A 115 42.98 -35.70 27.33
CA PHE A 115 43.21 -34.70 28.37
C PHE A 115 42.72 -33.32 27.93
N GLY A 116 41.83 -32.71 28.70
CA GLY A 116 41.47 -31.31 28.54
C GLY A 116 42.23 -30.39 29.48
N HIS A 117 41.73 -29.16 29.64
CA HIS A 117 42.29 -28.18 30.57
C HIS A 117 41.98 -28.51 32.03
N THR A 118 40.72 -28.81 32.36
CA THR A 118 40.26 -29.09 33.74
C THR A 118 39.74 -30.51 33.95
N LYS A 119 39.45 -31.23 32.86
CA LYS A 119 38.81 -32.55 32.88
C LYS A 119 39.54 -33.53 31.98
N VAL A 120 39.46 -34.80 32.34
CA VAL A 120 39.78 -35.94 31.48
C VAL A 120 38.50 -36.48 30.84
N PHE A 121 38.62 -36.88 29.59
CA PHE A 121 37.52 -37.29 28.72
C PHE A 121 37.70 -38.75 28.35
N PHE A 122 36.65 -39.57 28.46
CA PHE A 122 36.68 -41.00 28.15
C PHE A 122 35.63 -41.37 27.11
N LYS A 123 35.98 -42.31 26.22
CA LYS A 123 35.01 -43.00 25.37
C LYS A 123 34.12 -43.91 26.20
N ALA A 124 33.00 -44.30 25.62
CA ALA A 124 32.11 -45.29 26.22
C ALA A 124 32.86 -46.62 26.45
N GLY A 125 32.63 -47.27 27.60
CA GLY A 125 33.25 -48.55 27.97
C GLY A 125 34.52 -48.42 28.80
N LEU A 126 35.46 -47.52 28.46
CA LEU A 126 36.76 -47.42 29.16
C LEU A 126 36.61 -47.14 30.67
N LEU A 127 35.65 -46.28 31.04
CA LEU A 127 35.40 -45.98 32.45
C LEU A 127 34.91 -47.21 33.23
N GLY A 128 34.14 -48.10 32.59
CA GLY A 128 33.69 -49.36 33.19
C GLY A 128 34.87 -50.28 33.49
N VAL A 129 35.79 -50.42 32.54
CA VAL A 129 37.03 -51.21 32.72
C VAL A 129 37.86 -50.66 33.89
N LEU A 130 38.01 -49.33 33.98
CA LEU A 130 38.73 -48.70 35.11
C LEU A 130 38.03 -48.93 36.45
N GLU A 131 36.70 -48.98 36.51
CA GLU A 131 35.96 -49.33 37.73
C GLU A 131 36.11 -50.81 38.08
N GLU A 132 36.06 -51.73 37.12
CA GLU A 132 36.25 -53.16 37.35
C GLU A 132 37.65 -53.44 37.93
N MET A 133 38.70 -52.90 37.33
CA MET A 133 40.08 -53.01 37.85
C MET A 133 40.21 -52.43 39.28
N ARG A 134 39.44 -51.37 39.56
CA ARG A 134 39.44 -50.72 40.87
C ARG A 134 38.72 -51.57 41.90
N ASP A 135 37.58 -52.15 41.54
CA ASP A 135 36.79 -53.00 42.42
C ASP A 135 37.55 -54.28 42.79
N GLU A 136 38.31 -54.87 41.86
CA GLU A 136 39.20 -56.00 42.16
C GLU A 136 40.27 -55.64 43.20
N LYS A 137 40.91 -54.48 43.06
CA LYS A 137 41.90 -54.00 44.04
C LYS A 137 41.26 -53.68 45.38
N LEU A 138 40.10 -53.02 45.38
CA LEU A 138 39.36 -52.71 46.59
C LEU A 138 38.88 -53.98 47.29
N ALA A 139 38.41 -55.00 46.57
CA ALA A 139 38.00 -56.26 47.17
C ALA A 139 39.13 -56.94 47.95
N SER A 140 40.36 -56.91 47.42
CA SER A 140 41.55 -57.41 48.13
C SER A 140 41.85 -56.60 49.40
N LEU A 141 41.88 -55.26 49.30
CA LEU A 141 42.15 -54.37 50.44
C LEU A 141 41.07 -54.47 51.54
N VAL A 142 39.80 -54.45 51.14
CA VAL A 142 38.65 -54.60 52.03
C VAL A 142 38.66 -55.97 52.68
N GLY A 143 39.04 -57.03 51.94
CA GLY A 143 39.23 -58.37 52.50
C GLY A 143 40.24 -58.39 53.65
N MET A 144 41.39 -57.72 53.48
CA MET A 144 42.40 -57.58 54.54
C MET A 144 41.87 -56.79 55.75
N LEU A 145 41.20 -55.66 55.50
CA LEU A 145 40.59 -54.86 56.57
C LEU A 145 39.55 -55.68 57.36
N GLN A 146 38.66 -56.38 56.65
CA GLN A 146 37.65 -57.25 57.27
C GLN A 146 38.30 -58.36 58.10
N ALA A 147 39.38 -58.98 57.61
CA ALA A 147 40.13 -59.99 58.35
C ALA A 147 40.72 -59.42 59.65
N LEU A 148 41.31 -58.22 59.60
CA LEU A 148 41.83 -57.53 60.78
C LEU A 148 40.72 -57.17 61.77
N SER A 149 39.59 -56.61 61.30
CA SER A 149 38.46 -56.26 62.16
C SER A 149 37.84 -57.48 62.81
N ARG A 150 37.61 -58.58 62.05
CA ARG A 150 37.12 -59.85 62.60
C ARG A 150 38.10 -60.42 63.62
N GLY A 151 39.41 -60.38 63.33
CA GLY A 151 40.46 -60.80 64.25
C GLY A 151 40.52 -59.97 65.54
N PHE A 152 40.33 -58.65 65.45
CA PHE A 152 40.26 -57.77 66.62
C PHE A 152 39.04 -58.07 67.49
N LEU A 153 37.86 -58.18 66.88
CA LEU A 153 36.62 -58.50 67.58
C LEU A 153 36.70 -59.86 68.29
N MET A 154 37.19 -60.89 67.59
CA MET A 154 37.32 -62.23 68.17
C MET A 154 38.37 -62.31 69.27
N ARG A 155 39.50 -61.59 69.17
CA ARG A 155 40.48 -61.53 70.27
C ARG A 155 39.90 -60.88 71.51
N ARG A 156 39.16 -59.77 71.35
CA ARG A 156 38.48 -59.11 72.47
C ARG A 156 37.41 -59.99 73.10
N GLU A 157 36.63 -60.71 72.29
CA GLU A 157 35.65 -61.66 72.82
C GLU A 157 36.32 -62.85 73.50
N PHE A 158 37.42 -63.37 72.93
CA PHE A 158 38.21 -64.43 73.54
C PHE A 158 38.80 -64.03 74.91
N SER A 159 39.29 -62.80 75.05
CA SER A 159 39.71 -62.27 76.35
C SER A 159 38.57 -62.30 77.36
N LYS A 160 37.36 -61.85 77.00
CA LYS A 160 36.19 -61.96 77.89
C LYS A 160 35.84 -63.41 78.21
N MET A 161 35.98 -64.33 77.26
CA MET A 161 35.75 -65.76 77.51
C MET A 161 36.77 -66.33 78.49
N MET A 162 38.04 -65.92 78.41
CA MET A 162 39.07 -66.30 79.38
C MET A 162 38.82 -65.69 80.76
N GLU A 163 38.48 -64.40 80.84
CA GLU A 163 38.08 -63.75 82.10
C GLU A 163 36.88 -64.46 82.74
N ARG A 164 35.87 -64.85 81.95
CA ARG A 164 34.74 -65.67 82.43
C ARG A 164 35.20 -67.01 82.98
N ARG A 165 36.10 -67.69 82.28
CA ARG A 165 36.66 -68.98 82.73
C ARG A 165 37.41 -68.85 84.05
N GLU A 166 38.28 -67.85 84.19
CA GLU A 166 39.00 -67.58 85.43
C GLU A 166 38.05 -67.18 86.57
N SER A 167 37.06 -66.33 86.27
CA SER A 167 36.02 -65.95 87.22
C SER A 167 35.24 -67.16 87.74
N ILE A 168 34.95 -68.15 86.89
CA ILE A 168 34.31 -69.40 87.33
C ILE A 168 35.17 -70.14 88.35
N TYR A 169 36.47 -70.29 88.10
CA TYR A 169 37.38 -70.94 89.07
C TYR A 169 37.49 -70.14 90.37
N ALA A 170 37.62 -68.81 90.29
CA ALA A 170 37.67 -67.94 91.46
C ALA A 170 36.38 -68.06 92.28
N ILE A 171 35.20 -68.02 91.65
CA ILE A 171 33.90 -68.17 92.33
C ILE A 171 33.82 -69.55 92.99
N GLN A 172 34.14 -70.64 92.27
CA GLN A 172 34.09 -72.00 92.82
C GLN A 172 35.02 -72.16 94.03
N TYR A 173 36.24 -71.66 93.94
CA TYR A 173 37.21 -71.72 95.04
C TYR A 173 36.77 -70.88 96.24
N ASN A 174 36.32 -69.65 96.00
CA ASN A 174 35.87 -68.74 97.05
C ASN A 174 34.62 -69.27 97.77
N ILE A 175 33.65 -69.84 97.05
CA ILE A 175 32.48 -70.48 97.67
C ILE A 175 32.92 -71.65 98.55
N ARG A 176 33.81 -72.53 98.08
CA ARG A 176 34.32 -73.65 98.89
C ARG A 176 35.05 -73.15 100.14
N SER A 177 35.93 -72.15 99.99
CA SER A 177 36.68 -71.55 101.10
C SER A 177 35.75 -70.86 102.10
N PHE A 178 34.77 -70.10 101.61
CA PHE A 178 33.76 -69.46 102.45
C PHE A 178 32.93 -70.49 103.20
N MET A 179 32.53 -71.60 102.57
CA MET A 179 31.78 -72.67 103.25
C MET A 179 32.58 -73.30 104.40
N ASN A 180 33.91 -73.38 104.30
CA ASN A 180 34.79 -73.84 105.37
C ASN A 180 34.95 -72.81 106.49
N VAL A 181 35.02 -71.52 106.14
CA VAL A 181 35.39 -70.44 107.08
C VAL A 181 34.18 -69.75 107.71
N LYS A 182 32.98 -69.83 107.11
CA LYS A 182 31.76 -69.11 107.58
C LYS A 182 31.36 -69.45 109.01
N THR A 183 31.67 -70.65 109.50
CA THR A 183 31.38 -71.08 110.87
C THR A 183 32.50 -70.74 111.86
N TRP A 184 33.69 -70.34 111.39
CA TRP A 184 34.86 -70.06 112.20
C TRP A 184 34.65 -68.80 113.07
N PRO A 185 34.87 -68.86 114.41
CA PRO A 185 34.61 -67.74 115.31
C PRO A 185 35.34 -66.44 114.95
N TRP A 186 36.60 -66.51 114.52
CA TRP A 186 37.40 -65.34 114.12
C TRP A 186 36.82 -64.62 112.89
N MET A 187 36.28 -65.36 111.91
CA MET A 187 35.64 -64.74 110.74
C MET A 187 34.34 -64.02 111.11
N LYS A 188 33.56 -64.58 112.04
CA LYS A 188 32.34 -63.93 112.56
C LYS A 188 32.66 -62.62 113.28
N LEU A 189 33.77 -62.55 114.01
CA LEU A 189 34.24 -61.32 114.64
C LEU A 189 34.63 -60.28 113.58
N TYR A 190 35.40 -60.67 112.56
CA TYR A 190 35.79 -59.79 111.45
C TYR A 190 34.56 -59.20 110.72
N PHE A 191 33.54 -60.01 110.42
CA PHE A 191 32.31 -59.50 109.77
C PHE A 191 31.54 -58.47 110.62
N LYS A 192 31.63 -58.53 111.96
CA LYS A 192 31.04 -57.52 112.85
C LYS A 192 31.86 -56.23 112.89
N ILE A 193 33.18 -56.33 112.76
CA ILE A 193 34.10 -55.18 112.85
C ILE A 193 34.24 -54.46 111.51
N LYS A 194 34.25 -55.18 110.37
CA LYS A 194 34.50 -54.62 109.03
C LYS A 194 33.59 -53.43 108.65
N PRO A 195 32.26 -53.46 108.87
CA PRO A 195 31.39 -52.32 108.55
C PRO A 195 31.70 -51.06 109.36
N LEU A 196 32.33 -51.19 110.54
CA LEU A 196 32.74 -50.06 111.37
C LEU A 196 33.99 -49.34 110.83
N LEU A 197 34.61 -49.86 109.77
CA LEU A 197 35.80 -49.32 109.09
C LEU A 197 35.46 -48.60 107.76
N GLN A 198 34.19 -48.20 107.57
CA GLN A 198 33.59 -47.63 106.34
C GLN A 198 34.25 -46.36 105.76
N SER A 199 35.16 -45.69 106.47
CA SER A 199 35.70 -44.38 106.08
C SER A 199 36.55 -44.40 104.80
N ALA A 200 37.20 -45.52 104.46
CA ALA A 200 38.08 -45.60 103.29
C ALA A 200 37.33 -45.85 101.96
N GLU A 201 36.15 -46.47 102.01
CA GLU A 201 35.35 -46.78 100.82
C GLU A 201 34.57 -45.55 100.34
N THR A 202 34.06 -44.76 101.29
CA THR A 202 33.35 -43.50 101.01
C THR A 202 34.26 -42.42 100.39
N GLU A 203 35.54 -42.38 100.77
CA GLU A 203 36.51 -41.43 100.20
C GLU A 203 36.79 -41.71 98.71
N LYS A 204 36.90 -42.98 98.33
CA LYS A 204 37.09 -43.40 96.94
C LYS A 204 35.86 -43.13 96.07
N GLU A 205 34.66 -43.34 96.62
CA GLU A 205 33.41 -43.00 95.93
C GLU A 205 33.27 -41.49 95.72
N LEU A 206 33.62 -40.69 96.73
CA LEU A 206 33.59 -39.22 96.63
C LEU A 206 34.56 -38.71 95.55
N ALA A 207 35.76 -39.30 95.45
CA ALA A 207 36.73 -38.94 94.41
C ALA A 207 36.21 -39.24 92.99
N ASN A 208 35.62 -40.43 92.77
CA ASN A 208 35.03 -40.79 91.49
C ASN A 208 33.84 -39.89 91.12
N MET A 209 32.99 -39.54 92.10
CA MET A 209 31.87 -38.64 91.88
C MET A 209 32.34 -37.24 91.51
N LYS A 210 33.42 -36.75 92.13
CA LYS A 210 34.01 -35.45 91.80
C LYS A 210 34.57 -35.41 90.39
N GLU A 211 35.31 -36.45 89.97
CA GLU A 211 35.84 -36.53 88.60
C GLU A 211 34.71 -36.56 87.55
N ASN A 212 33.66 -37.33 87.80
CA ASN A 212 32.50 -37.39 86.91
C ASN A 212 31.76 -36.04 86.84
N TYR A 213 31.62 -35.35 87.98
CA TYR A 213 31.03 -34.03 88.03
C TYR A 213 31.84 -33.00 87.21
N ASP A 214 33.17 -33.00 87.36
CA ASP A 214 34.06 -32.09 86.63
C ASP A 214 34.03 -32.37 85.11
N LYS A 215 33.99 -33.64 84.70
CA LYS A 215 33.82 -34.00 83.27
C LYS A 215 32.47 -33.54 82.73
N MET A 216 31.38 -33.82 83.43
CA MET A 216 30.03 -33.48 82.97
C MET A 216 29.81 -31.97 82.88
N THR A 217 30.38 -31.20 83.82
CA THR A 217 30.31 -29.73 83.78
C THR A 217 31.11 -29.15 82.61
N ALA A 218 32.29 -29.71 82.32
CA ALA A 218 33.09 -29.30 81.17
C ALA A 218 32.40 -29.62 79.82
N ASP A 219 31.85 -30.84 79.69
CA ASP A 219 31.13 -31.26 78.49
C ASP A 219 29.85 -30.43 78.28
N LEU A 220 29.12 -30.13 79.36
CA LEU A 220 27.95 -29.26 79.32
C LEU A 220 28.32 -27.85 78.86
N ALA A 221 29.40 -27.27 79.39
CA ALA A 221 29.87 -25.94 78.99
C ALA A 221 30.24 -25.88 77.49
N LYS A 222 30.94 -26.91 77.00
CA LYS A 222 31.28 -27.03 75.57
C LYS A 222 30.04 -27.18 74.70
N ALA A 223 29.09 -28.03 75.10
CA ALA A 223 27.83 -28.23 74.39
C ALA A 223 27.01 -26.95 74.30
N LEU A 224 26.88 -26.20 75.40
CA LEU A 224 26.20 -24.91 75.45
C LEU A 224 26.86 -23.86 74.53
N SER A 225 28.20 -23.81 74.50
CA SER A 225 28.93 -22.94 73.59
C SER A 225 28.66 -23.28 72.12
N THR A 226 28.74 -24.57 71.75
CA THR A 226 28.43 -25.00 70.38
C THR A 226 26.98 -24.77 70.00
N LYS A 227 26.03 -24.98 70.93
CA LYS A 227 24.61 -24.72 70.71
C LYS A 227 24.38 -23.24 70.39
N LYS A 228 24.96 -22.33 71.17
CA LYS A 228 24.86 -20.89 70.94
C LYS A 228 25.39 -20.48 69.56
N GLN A 229 26.56 -20.99 69.16
CA GLN A 229 27.12 -20.71 67.83
C GLN A 229 26.24 -21.21 66.68
N MET A 230 25.58 -22.36 66.85
CA MET A 230 24.66 -22.90 65.85
C MET A 230 23.34 -22.12 65.80
N GLU A 231 22.82 -21.68 66.95
CA GLU A 231 21.64 -20.82 67.04
C GLU A 231 21.88 -19.47 66.34
N GLU A 232 23.04 -18.84 66.56
CA GLU A 232 23.43 -17.60 65.87
C GLU A 232 23.47 -17.77 64.33
N LYS A 233 24.06 -18.87 63.85
CA LYS A 233 24.07 -19.20 62.41
C LYS A 233 22.68 -19.45 61.84
N LEU A 234 21.81 -20.11 62.61
CA LEU A 234 20.44 -20.39 62.20
C LEU A 234 19.63 -19.10 62.07
N VAL A 235 19.79 -18.17 63.01
CA VAL A 235 19.15 -16.84 62.93
C VAL A 235 19.63 -16.08 61.70
N ALA A 236 20.94 -16.06 61.42
CA ALA A 236 21.49 -15.41 60.23
C ALA A 236 20.92 -15.99 58.93
N LEU A 237 20.85 -17.33 58.80
CA LEU A 237 20.28 -17.98 57.63
C LEU A 237 18.77 -17.76 57.50
N MET A 238 18.03 -17.70 58.62
CA MET A 238 16.62 -17.35 58.59
C MET A 238 16.39 -15.92 58.14
N GLN A 239 17.25 -14.99 58.55
CA GLN A 239 17.19 -13.61 58.10
C GLN A 239 17.45 -13.51 56.59
N GLU A 240 18.51 -14.13 56.08
CA GLU A 240 18.81 -14.17 54.64
C GLU A 240 17.66 -14.78 53.82
N LYS A 241 17.04 -15.86 54.31
CA LYS A 241 15.86 -16.45 53.68
C LYS A 241 14.69 -15.45 53.63
N ASN A 242 14.43 -14.74 54.71
CA ASN A 242 13.34 -13.77 54.78
C ASN A 242 13.60 -12.56 53.87
N ASP A 243 14.84 -12.07 53.83
CA ASP A 243 15.24 -10.97 52.94
C ASP A 243 15.07 -11.36 51.46
N LEU A 244 15.49 -12.58 51.10
CA LEU A 244 15.26 -13.11 49.74
C LEU A 244 13.77 -13.29 49.43
N ALA A 245 12.96 -13.72 50.41
CA ALA A 245 11.52 -13.86 50.21
C ALA A 245 10.83 -12.51 49.98
N LEU A 246 11.24 -11.47 50.73
CA LEU A 246 10.77 -10.10 50.53
C LEU A 246 11.20 -9.55 49.17
N GLN A 247 12.44 -9.80 48.75
CA GLN A 247 12.93 -9.41 47.43
C GLN A 247 12.10 -10.07 46.31
N VAL A 248 11.84 -11.38 46.42
CA VAL A 248 11.02 -12.12 45.45
C VAL A 248 9.58 -11.58 45.41
N ALA A 249 9.00 -11.22 46.55
CA ALA A 249 7.67 -10.61 46.60
C ALA A 249 7.65 -9.25 45.89
N SER A 250 8.63 -8.38 46.17
CA SER A 250 8.76 -7.08 45.50
C SER A 250 8.98 -7.22 44.00
N ASP A 251 9.85 -8.14 43.57
CA ASP A 251 10.08 -8.41 42.15
C ASP A 251 8.82 -8.96 41.46
N SER A 252 8.00 -9.75 42.17
CA SER A 252 6.71 -10.23 41.67
C SER A 252 5.69 -9.10 41.50
N GLU A 253 5.65 -8.11 42.40
CA GLU A 253 4.81 -6.92 42.25
C GLU A 253 5.27 -6.06 41.07
N ASN A 254 6.58 -5.81 40.96
CA ASN A 254 7.17 -5.09 39.83
C ASN A 254 6.87 -5.78 38.49
N LEU A 255 6.86 -7.12 38.47
CA LEU A 255 6.49 -7.89 37.29
C LEU A 255 5.01 -7.72 36.95
N ASN A 256 4.10 -7.77 37.95
CA ASN A 256 2.68 -7.52 37.73
C ASN A 256 2.43 -6.11 37.15
N ASP A 257 3.11 -5.08 37.67
CA ASP A 257 3.02 -3.72 37.15
C ASP A 257 3.55 -3.60 35.72
N ALA A 258 4.57 -4.39 35.37
CA ALA A 258 5.07 -4.47 34.00
C ALA A 258 4.09 -5.22 33.08
N GLU A 259 3.45 -6.28 33.56
CA GLU A 259 2.41 -7.01 32.83
C GLU A 259 1.19 -6.12 32.56
N GLU A 260 0.71 -5.36 33.53
CA GLU A 260 -0.42 -4.44 33.35
C GLU A 260 -0.10 -3.35 32.31
N ARG A 261 1.11 -2.77 32.38
CA ARG A 261 1.58 -1.83 31.35
C ARG A 261 1.65 -2.47 29.97
N CYS A 262 2.10 -3.73 29.89
CA CYS A 262 2.17 -4.47 28.63
C CYS A 262 0.77 -4.74 28.06
N GLU A 263 -0.19 -5.18 28.89
CA GLU A 263 -1.59 -5.35 28.48
C GLU A 263 -2.20 -4.03 28.00
N GLY A 264 -1.92 -2.92 28.69
CA GLY A 264 -2.34 -1.58 28.28
C GLY A 264 -1.80 -1.20 26.90
N LEU A 265 -0.51 -1.45 26.64
CA LEU A 265 0.11 -1.22 25.34
C LEU A 265 -0.47 -2.13 24.25
N ILE A 266 -0.76 -3.39 24.55
CA ILE A 266 -1.40 -4.32 23.60
C ILE A 266 -2.79 -3.80 23.20
N LYS A 267 -3.60 -3.34 24.16
CA LYS A 267 -4.92 -2.73 23.87
C LYS A 267 -4.79 -1.48 23.00
N SER A 268 -3.85 -0.60 23.34
CA SER A 268 -3.58 0.61 22.55
C SER A 268 -3.11 0.27 21.13
N LYS A 269 -2.23 -0.73 20.99
CA LYS A 269 -1.77 -1.23 19.69
C LYS A 269 -2.93 -1.70 18.83
N ILE A 270 -3.84 -2.53 19.37
CA ILE A 270 -5.01 -3.01 18.63
C ILE A 270 -5.88 -1.83 18.14
N GLN A 271 -6.10 -0.82 18.98
CA GLN A 271 -6.85 0.37 18.59
C GLN A 271 -6.14 1.19 17.50
N LEU A 272 -4.82 1.34 17.60
CA LEU A 272 -4.03 2.04 16.60
C LEU A 272 -3.98 1.28 15.26
N GLU A 273 -3.87 -0.04 15.30
CA GLU A 273 -3.94 -0.89 14.10
C GLU A 273 -5.31 -0.79 13.41
N ALA A 274 -6.41 -0.75 14.19
CA ALA A 274 -7.75 -0.54 13.66
C ALA A 274 -7.89 0.85 13.00
N LYS A 275 -7.41 1.91 13.66
CA LYS A 275 -7.40 3.28 13.09
C LYS A 275 -6.54 3.35 11.83
N LEU A 276 -5.39 2.69 11.82
CA LEU A 276 -4.50 2.66 10.67
C LEU A 276 -5.19 1.98 9.48
N LYS A 277 -5.90 0.87 9.72
CA LYS A 277 -6.68 0.19 8.67
C LYS A 277 -7.78 1.09 8.10
N GLU A 278 -8.58 1.74 8.97
CA GLU A 278 -9.64 2.68 8.54
C GLU A 278 -9.08 3.85 7.72
N MET A 279 -7.96 4.44 8.18
CA MET A 279 -7.32 5.57 7.47
C MET A 279 -6.67 5.14 6.15
N THR A 280 -6.19 3.89 6.06
CA THR A 280 -5.63 3.34 4.83
C THR A 280 -6.74 3.11 3.80
N GLU A 281 -7.86 2.49 4.20
CA GLU A 281 -9.02 2.30 3.32
C GLU A 281 -9.56 3.65 2.80
N ARG A 282 -9.69 4.66 3.67
CA ARG A 282 -10.07 6.03 3.26
C ARG A 282 -9.09 6.68 2.28
N LEU A 283 -7.80 6.45 2.47
CA LEU A 283 -6.78 7.01 1.58
C LEU A 283 -6.89 6.36 0.20
N GLU A 284 -7.10 5.04 0.13
CA GLU A 284 -7.31 4.32 -1.12
C GLU A 284 -8.55 4.84 -1.87
N ASP A 285 -9.66 5.07 -1.17
CA ASP A 285 -10.88 5.65 -1.77
C ASP A 285 -10.62 7.06 -2.35
N GLU A 286 -9.91 7.92 -1.61
CA GLU A 286 -9.58 9.28 -2.08
C GLU A 286 -8.56 9.27 -3.24
N GLU A 287 -7.62 8.32 -3.25
CA GLU A 287 -6.70 8.12 -4.36
C GLU A 287 -7.44 7.67 -5.63
N GLU A 288 -8.43 6.78 -5.51
CA GLU A 288 -9.31 6.39 -6.61
C GLU A 288 -10.12 7.58 -7.14
N ILE A 289 -10.76 8.36 -6.25
CA ILE A 289 -11.49 9.58 -6.62
C ILE A 289 -10.57 10.58 -7.31
N ASN A 290 -9.35 10.78 -6.83
CA ASN A 290 -8.39 11.69 -7.42
C ASN A 290 -7.92 11.21 -8.81
N ALA A 291 -7.71 9.90 -8.98
CA ALA A 291 -7.42 9.31 -10.28
C ALA A 291 -8.59 9.50 -11.27
N GLU A 292 -9.83 9.30 -10.82
CA GLU A 292 -11.02 9.58 -11.63
C GLU A 292 -11.14 11.06 -12.02
N LEU A 293 -10.94 11.97 -11.06
CA LEU A 293 -10.99 13.41 -11.29
C LEU A 293 -9.89 13.84 -12.25
N THR A 294 -8.69 13.28 -12.13
CA THR A 294 -7.57 13.54 -13.04
C THR A 294 -7.89 13.04 -14.46
N ALA A 295 -8.51 11.85 -14.59
CA ALA A 295 -8.96 11.33 -15.88
C ALA A 295 -10.07 12.18 -16.50
N LYS A 296 -11.06 12.60 -15.71
CA LYS A 296 -12.13 13.53 -16.14
C LYS A 296 -11.57 14.89 -16.54
N LYS A 297 -10.64 15.43 -15.75
CA LYS A 297 -9.94 16.68 -16.05
C LYS A 297 -9.22 16.60 -17.39
N ARG A 298 -8.47 15.51 -17.64
CA ARG A 298 -7.77 15.31 -18.91
C ARG A 298 -8.73 15.27 -20.10
N LYS A 299 -9.86 14.56 -19.99
CA LYS A 299 -10.90 14.56 -21.04
C LYS A 299 -11.46 15.96 -21.30
N LEU A 300 -11.76 16.72 -20.25
CA LEU A 300 -12.25 18.10 -20.38
C LEU A 300 -11.18 19.04 -20.96
N GLU A 301 -9.90 18.85 -20.62
CA GLU A 301 -8.79 19.59 -21.21
C GLU A 301 -8.63 19.27 -22.70
N ASP A 302 -8.72 18.00 -23.08
CA ASP A 302 -8.70 17.55 -24.47
C ASP A 302 -9.89 18.16 -25.25
N GLU A 303 -11.13 18.06 -24.73
CA GLU A 303 -12.34 18.66 -25.32
C GLU A 303 -12.22 20.20 -25.46
N CYS A 304 -11.71 20.88 -24.43
CA CYS A 304 -11.49 22.33 -24.50
C CYS A 304 -10.43 22.70 -25.55
N SER A 305 -9.40 21.87 -25.74
CA SER A 305 -8.36 22.10 -26.74
C SER A 305 -8.88 21.88 -28.16
N GLU A 306 -9.73 20.88 -28.37
CA GLU A 306 -10.44 20.64 -29.64
C GLU A 306 -11.38 21.80 -29.96
N LEU A 307 -12.22 22.21 -29.01
CA LEU A 307 -13.12 23.35 -29.20
C LEU A 307 -12.37 24.65 -29.49
N LYS A 308 -11.23 24.91 -28.83
CA LYS A 308 -10.39 26.07 -29.16
C LYS A 308 -9.88 26.01 -30.58
N LYS A 309 -9.42 24.83 -31.02
CA LYS A 309 -8.94 24.64 -32.40
C LYS A 309 -10.06 24.84 -33.42
N ASP A 310 -11.25 24.31 -33.14
CA ASP A 310 -12.43 24.50 -33.98
C ASP A 310 -12.83 25.98 -34.04
N ILE A 311 -12.74 26.72 -32.92
CA ILE A 311 -12.96 28.17 -32.89
C ILE A 311 -11.91 28.87 -33.75
N ASP A 312 -10.62 28.58 -33.61
CA ASP A 312 -9.55 29.19 -34.41
C ASP A 312 -9.76 28.91 -35.93
N ASP A 313 -10.14 27.68 -36.29
CA ASP A 313 -10.44 27.29 -37.67
C ASP A 313 -11.70 28.00 -38.20
N LEU A 314 -12.72 28.17 -37.35
CA LEU A 314 -13.92 28.95 -37.65
C LEU A 314 -13.63 30.45 -37.80
N GLU A 315 -12.76 31.02 -36.98
CA GLU A 315 -12.31 32.41 -37.10
C GLU A 315 -11.52 32.64 -38.39
N LEU A 316 -10.64 31.70 -38.76
CA LEU A 316 -9.92 31.73 -40.03
C LEU A 316 -10.87 31.65 -41.24
N THR A 317 -11.86 30.78 -41.18
CA THR A 317 -12.89 30.67 -42.24
C THR A 317 -13.79 31.90 -42.27
N LEU A 318 -14.18 32.46 -41.12
CA LEU A 318 -14.93 33.71 -41.03
C LEU A 318 -14.14 34.87 -41.65
N ALA A 319 -12.85 35.04 -41.30
CA ALA A 319 -11.99 36.06 -41.87
C ALA A 319 -11.83 35.90 -43.40
N LYS A 320 -11.77 34.65 -43.89
CA LYS A 320 -11.74 34.36 -45.32
C LYS A 320 -13.05 34.74 -46.00
N VAL A 321 -14.19 34.37 -45.41
CA VAL A 321 -15.53 34.72 -45.92
C VAL A 321 -15.77 36.22 -45.85
N GLU A 322 -15.31 36.92 -44.82
CA GLU A 322 -15.39 38.37 -44.73
C GLU A 322 -14.55 39.04 -45.82
N LYS A 323 -13.35 38.52 -46.10
CA LYS A 323 -12.51 39.02 -47.20
C LYS A 323 -13.15 38.79 -48.57
N GLU A 324 -13.76 37.63 -48.79
CA GLU A 324 -14.54 37.31 -49.99
C GLU A 324 -15.78 38.20 -50.09
N LYS A 325 -16.51 38.41 -48.99
CA LYS A 325 -17.65 39.33 -48.89
C LYS A 325 -17.22 40.75 -49.26
N HIS A 326 -16.14 41.27 -48.68
CA HIS A 326 -15.66 42.61 -48.98
C HIS A 326 -15.22 42.75 -50.45
N ALA A 327 -14.62 41.71 -51.02
CA ALA A 327 -14.31 41.67 -52.45
C ALA A 327 -15.59 41.71 -53.30
N THR A 328 -16.64 40.99 -52.91
CA THR A 328 -17.95 41.05 -53.60
C THR A 328 -18.67 42.37 -53.39
N GLU A 329 -18.64 42.97 -52.20
CA GLU A 329 -19.22 44.28 -51.91
C GLU A 329 -18.57 45.37 -52.74
N ASN A 330 -17.24 45.36 -52.88
CA ASN A 330 -16.52 46.28 -53.77
C ASN A 330 -16.91 46.07 -55.24
N LYS A 331 -17.11 44.83 -55.66
CA LYS A 331 -17.59 44.51 -57.02
C LYS A 331 -19.01 45.04 -57.25
N VAL A 332 -19.90 44.86 -56.27
CA VAL A 332 -21.26 45.41 -56.29
C VAL A 332 -21.18 46.93 -56.37
N LYS A 333 -20.39 47.58 -55.51
CA LYS A 333 -20.27 49.04 -55.45
C LYS A 333 -19.80 49.64 -56.79
N ASN A 334 -18.81 49.04 -57.44
CA ASN A 334 -18.37 49.45 -58.77
C ASN A 334 -19.49 49.31 -59.82
N LEU A 335 -20.23 48.20 -59.79
CA LEU A 335 -21.37 48.00 -60.70
C LEU A 335 -22.53 48.97 -60.42
N THR A 336 -22.73 49.38 -59.16
CA THR A 336 -23.73 50.40 -58.80
C THR A 336 -23.32 51.79 -59.28
N GLU A 337 -22.03 52.13 -59.23
CA GLU A 337 -21.50 53.39 -59.77
C GLU A 337 -21.57 53.44 -61.31
N GLU A 338 -21.35 52.31 -61.99
CA GLU A 338 -21.58 52.18 -63.44
C GLU A 338 -23.08 52.32 -63.80
N MET A 339 -23.99 51.75 -63.01
CA MET A 339 -25.43 51.94 -63.16
C MET A 339 -25.85 53.40 -62.99
N ALA A 340 -25.34 54.10 -61.96
CA ALA A 340 -25.63 55.52 -61.74
C ALA A 340 -25.14 56.40 -62.91
N SER A 341 -24.00 56.07 -63.51
CA SER A 341 -23.49 56.73 -64.72
C SER A 341 -24.40 56.50 -65.94
N MET A 342 -24.94 55.28 -66.10
CA MET A 342 -25.93 55.02 -67.14
C MET A 342 -27.24 55.77 -66.91
N ASP A 343 -27.73 55.84 -65.66
CA ASP A 343 -28.95 56.58 -65.32
C ASP A 343 -28.81 58.10 -65.57
N GLU A 344 -27.63 58.67 -65.33
CA GLU A 344 -27.33 60.07 -65.66
C GLU A 344 -27.34 60.34 -67.18
N SER A 345 -26.88 59.36 -67.97
CA SER A 345 -26.92 59.40 -69.43
C SER A 345 -28.35 59.30 -69.97
N VAL A 346 -29.19 58.46 -69.36
CA VAL A 346 -30.63 58.36 -69.66
C VAL A 346 -31.36 59.65 -69.28
N ALA A 347 -31.04 60.27 -68.15
CA ALA A 347 -31.65 61.53 -67.72
C ALA A 347 -31.35 62.69 -68.71
N LYS A 348 -30.14 62.75 -69.29
CA LYS A 348 -29.79 63.72 -70.34
C LYS A 348 -30.62 63.53 -71.62
N LEU A 349 -30.74 62.29 -72.09
CA LEU A 349 -31.54 61.96 -73.29
C LEU A 349 -33.04 62.25 -73.08
N THR A 350 -33.56 62.04 -71.87
CA THR A 350 -34.96 62.38 -71.54
C THR A 350 -35.20 63.89 -71.53
N LYS A 351 -34.20 64.70 -71.17
CA LYS A 351 -34.27 66.17 -71.17
C LYS A 351 -34.24 66.76 -72.59
N GLU A 352 -33.44 66.18 -73.48
CA GLU A 352 -33.40 66.56 -74.91
C GLU A 352 -34.70 66.19 -75.64
N LYS A 353 -35.31 65.04 -75.32
CA LYS A 353 -36.61 64.64 -75.86
C LYS A 353 -37.74 65.62 -75.50
N LYS A 354 -37.72 66.18 -74.29
CA LYS A 354 -38.75 67.11 -73.81
C LYS A 354 -38.64 68.49 -74.46
N ALA A 355 -37.41 68.99 -74.67
CA ALA A 355 -37.16 70.23 -75.39
C ALA A 355 -37.59 70.17 -76.87
N LEU A 356 -37.45 69.01 -77.51
CA LEU A 356 -37.93 68.78 -78.88
C LEU A 356 -39.47 68.70 -78.99
N GLN A 357 -40.17 68.24 -77.96
CA GLN A 357 -41.64 68.24 -77.94
C GLN A 357 -42.23 69.64 -77.71
N GLU A 358 -41.59 70.48 -76.90
CA GLU A 358 -42.04 71.86 -76.65
C GLU A 358 -41.84 72.77 -77.88
N ALA A 359 -40.77 72.58 -78.66
CA ALA A 359 -40.57 73.27 -79.94
C ALA A 359 -41.59 72.86 -81.02
N HIS A 360 -42.02 71.59 -81.02
CA HIS A 360 -43.02 71.11 -81.97
C HIS A 360 -44.42 71.69 -81.71
N GLN A 361 -44.81 71.84 -80.43
CA GLN A 361 -46.12 72.39 -80.04
C GLN A 361 -46.23 73.90 -80.36
N GLN A 362 -45.16 74.67 -80.17
CA GLN A 362 -45.14 76.10 -80.51
C GLN A 362 -45.31 76.35 -82.03
N THR A 363 -44.78 75.44 -82.86
CA THR A 363 -44.89 75.53 -84.33
C THR A 363 -46.30 75.16 -84.83
N LEU A 364 -47.07 74.40 -84.03
CA LEU A 364 -48.47 74.03 -84.31
C LEU A 364 -49.43 75.19 -83.99
N ASP A 365 -49.17 75.94 -82.92
CA ASP A 365 -50.01 77.09 -82.52
C ASP A 365 -49.84 78.30 -83.47
N ASP A 366 -48.65 78.51 -84.04
CA ASP A 366 -48.40 79.57 -85.04
C ASP A 366 -49.05 79.25 -86.40
N LEU A 367 -49.22 77.97 -86.75
CA LEU A 367 -49.90 77.53 -87.97
C LEU A 367 -51.43 77.70 -87.87
N GLN A 368 -52.00 77.44 -86.68
CA GLN A 368 -53.43 77.62 -86.40
C GLN A 368 -53.84 79.12 -86.43
N ALA A 369 -52.97 80.01 -85.99
CA ALA A 369 -53.20 81.47 -86.04
C ALA A 369 -53.18 82.06 -87.46
N GLU A 370 -52.43 81.46 -88.39
CA GLU A 370 -52.42 81.84 -89.81
C GLU A 370 -53.60 81.22 -90.59
N GLU A 371 -54.09 80.03 -90.22
CA GLU A 371 -55.31 79.44 -90.79
C GLU A 371 -56.59 80.22 -90.46
N ASP A 372 -56.68 80.80 -89.26
CA ASP A 372 -57.85 81.61 -88.85
C ASP A 372 -57.92 83.00 -89.53
N LYS A 373 -56.78 83.57 -89.95
CA LYS A 373 -56.72 84.78 -90.80
C LYS A 373 -57.11 84.51 -92.26
N VAL A 374 -56.76 83.35 -92.80
CA VAL A 374 -57.13 82.94 -94.17
C VAL A 374 -58.64 82.65 -94.26
N ASN A 375 -59.24 82.08 -93.23
CA ASN A 375 -60.69 81.80 -93.20
C ASN A 375 -61.58 83.06 -93.06
N THR A 376 -61.08 84.13 -92.43
CA THR A 376 -61.80 85.41 -92.35
C THR A 376 -61.69 86.22 -93.65
N LEU A 377 -60.55 86.17 -94.35
CA LEU A 377 -60.38 86.80 -95.67
C LEU A 377 -61.12 86.06 -96.79
N THR A 378 -61.26 84.74 -96.71
CA THR A 378 -61.99 83.93 -97.72
C THR A 378 -63.50 84.18 -97.66
N LYS A 379 -64.07 84.48 -96.48
CA LYS A 379 -65.49 84.85 -96.31
C LYS A 379 -65.83 86.29 -96.74
N ALA A 380 -64.84 87.20 -96.72
CA ALA A 380 -65.00 88.55 -97.26
C ALA A 380 -64.86 88.60 -98.79
N LYS A 381 -64.02 87.72 -99.36
CA LYS A 381 -63.83 87.56 -100.80
C LYS A 381 -65.07 87.01 -101.53
N THR A 382 -65.70 85.96 -101.00
CA THR A 382 -66.92 85.35 -101.60
C THR A 382 -68.15 86.28 -101.59
N LYS A 383 -68.20 87.27 -100.70
CA LYS A 383 -69.31 88.23 -100.61
C LYS A 383 -69.17 89.42 -101.56
N LEU A 384 -67.95 89.70 -102.04
CA LEU A 384 -67.64 90.74 -103.03
C LEU A 384 -67.61 90.19 -104.46
N GLU A 385 -67.24 88.92 -104.66
CA GLU A 385 -67.28 88.25 -105.97
C GLU A 385 -68.72 88.03 -106.47
N GLN A 386 -69.69 87.76 -105.58
CA GLN A 386 -71.11 87.60 -105.95
C GLN A 386 -71.81 88.91 -106.38
N GLN A 387 -71.30 90.09 -105.96
CA GLN A 387 -71.86 91.40 -106.39
C GLN A 387 -71.19 91.96 -107.65
N VAL A 388 -70.02 91.44 -108.01
CA VAL A 388 -69.33 91.76 -109.28
C VAL A 388 -69.95 90.94 -110.42
N ASP A 389 -70.31 89.67 -110.20
CA ASP A 389 -70.99 88.83 -111.20
C ASP A 389 -72.39 89.35 -111.61
N ASP A 390 -73.16 89.96 -110.69
CA ASP A 390 -74.48 90.53 -111.00
C ASP A 390 -74.40 91.88 -111.77
N LEU A 391 -73.25 92.58 -111.72
CA LEU A 391 -73.00 93.81 -112.47
C LEU A 391 -72.27 93.56 -113.81
N GLU A 392 -71.48 92.49 -113.92
CA GLU A 392 -70.84 92.06 -115.17
C GLU A 392 -71.84 91.40 -116.14
N GLY A 393 -72.91 90.76 -115.64
CA GLY A 393 -74.00 90.22 -116.45
C GLY A 393 -74.86 91.28 -117.15
N SER A 394 -75.04 92.46 -116.55
CA SER A 394 -75.81 93.56 -117.15
C SER A 394 -75.01 94.36 -118.21
N LEU A 395 -73.67 94.39 -118.10
CA LEU A 395 -72.79 95.08 -119.03
C LEU A 395 -72.55 94.29 -120.34
N GLU A 396 -72.59 92.96 -120.27
CA GLU A 396 -72.39 92.10 -121.44
C GLU A 396 -73.66 91.94 -122.30
N GLN A 397 -74.84 92.21 -121.72
CA GLN A 397 -76.13 92.34 -122.45
C GLN A 397 -76.24 93.67 -123.22
N GLU A 398 -75.61 94.75 -122.73
CA GLU A 398 -75.59 96.07 -123.39
C GLU A 398 -74.57 96.14 -124.55
N LYS A 399 -73.44 95.43 -124.47
CA LYS A 399 -72.45 95.33 -125.57
C LYS A 399 -72.95 94.51 -126.77
N LYS A 400 -73.86 93.56 -126.56
CA LYS A 400 -74.43 92.71 -127.63
C LYS A 400 -75.46 93.46 -128.49
N LEU A 401 -76.25 94.37 -127.89
CA LEU A 401 -77.22 95.23 -128.60
C LEU A 401 -76.56 96.38 -129.39
N ARG A 402 -75.34 96.82 -129.01
CA ARG A 402 -74.61 97.89 -129.69
C ARG A 402 -73.91 97.42 -130.99
N MET A 403 -73.41 96.18 -131.04
CA MET A 403 -72.81 95.60 -132.26
C MET A 403 -73.84 95.28 -133.36
N ASP A 404 -75.09 94.97 -132.99
CA ASP A 404 -76.18 94.75 -133.95
C ASP A 404 -76.72 96.08 -134.55
N LEU A 405 -76.54 97.20 -133.84
CA LEU A 405 -76.89 98.55 -134.32
C LEU A 405 -75.87 99.13 -135.33
N GLU A 406 -74.59 98.75 -135.26
CA GLU A 406 -73.54 99.20 -136.20
C GLU A 406 -73.47 98.40 -137.51
N ARG A 407 -73.96 97.15 -137.52
CA ARG A 407 -74.09 96.34 -138.76
C ARG A 407 -75.32 96.70 -139.59
N ALA A 408 -76.40 97.17 -138.98
CA ALA A 408 -77.59 97.65 -139.71
C ALA A 408 -77.39 99.05 -140.33
N LYS A 409 -76.57 99.90 -139.69
CA LYS A 409 -76.24 101.26 -140.18
C LYS A 409 -75.41 101.25 -141.48
N ARG A 410 -74.45 100.33 -141.64
CA ARG A 410 -73.64 100.19 -142.87
C ARG A 410 -74.37 99.55 -144.05
N LYS A 411 -75.53 98.91 -143.82
CA LYS A 411 -76.34 98.28 -144.88
C LYS A 411 -77.37 99.27 -145.46
N LEU A 412 -77.92 100.17 -144.64
CA LEU A 412 -78.89 101.19 -145.07
C LEU A 412 -78.26 102.45 -145.69
N GLU A 413 -76.98 102.73 -145.43
CA GLU A 413 -76.23 103.82 -146.11
C GLU A 413 -75.83 103.44 -147.56
N GLY A 414 -75.88 102.16 -147.93
CA GLY A 414 -75.69 101.68 -149.31
C GLY A 414 -76.94 101.78 -150.18
N ASP A 415 -78.12 101.53 -149.61
CA ASP A 415 -79.40 101.57 -150.33
C ASP A 415 -79.88 103.01 -150.62
N LEU A 416 -79.40 104.01 -149.87
CA LEU A 416 -79.65 105.43 -150.14
C LEU A 416 -78.90 105.95 -151.39
N LYS A 417 -77.80 105.29 -151.77
CA LYS A 417 -76.97 105.68 -152.93
C LYS A 417 -77.54 105.16 -154.25
N LEU A 418 -78.14 103.97 -154.24
CA LEU A 418 -78.80 103.37 -155.41
C LEU A 418 -80.16 104.01 -155.72
N ALA A 419 -80.87 104.51 -154.71
CA ALA A 419 -82.12 105.26 -154.91
C ALA A 419 -81.90 106.67 -155.50
N GLN A 420 -80.71 107.26 -155.32
CA GLN A 420 -80.33 108.53 -155.95
C GLN A 420 -79.91 108.39 -157.42
N GLU A 421 -79.51 107.20 -157.86
CA GLU A 421 -79.25 106.90 -159.29
C GLU A 421 -80.56 106.62 -160.06
N SER A 422 -81.56 106.00 -159.42
CA SER A 422 -82.89 105.78 -160.03
C SER A 422 -83.74 107.05 -160.22
N ILE A 423 -83.35 108.17 -159.58
CA ILE A 423 -83.95 109.50 -159.80
C ILE A 423 -83.35 110.16 -161.05
N MET A 424 -82.09 109.89 -161.42
CA MET A 424 -81.48 110.43 -162.64
C MET A 424 -81.95 109.69 -163.92
N ASP A 425 -82.29 108.41 -163.84
CA ASP A 425 -82.78 107.65 -165.02
C ASP A 425 -84.25 107.98 -165.38
N LEU A 426 -85.12 108.22 -164.40
CA LEU A 426 -86.50 108.64 -164.68
C LEU A 426 -86.62 110.13 -165.06
N GLU A 427 -85.64 110.96 -164.67
CA GLU A 427 -85.49 112.32 -165.20
C GLU A 427 -84.91 112.35 -166.63
N ASN A 428 -84.34 111.25 -167.14
CA ASN A 428 -84.02 111.08 -168.57
C ASN A 428 -85.25 110.62 -169.37
N ASP A 429 -86.19 109.92 -168.74
CA ASP A 429 -87.51 109.59 -169.31
C ASP A 429 -88.47 110.79 -169.34
N LYS A 430 -88.13 111.89 -168.64
CA LYS A 430 -88.66 113.24 -168.88
C LYS A 430 -88.51 113.69 -170.33
N GLN A 431 -87.54 113.20 -171.10
CA GLN A 431 -87.17 113.84 -172.37
C GLN A 431 -87.46 113.01 -173.64
N GLN A 432 -87.72 111.70 -173.55
CA GLN A 432 -88.05 110.89 -174.74
C GLN A 432 -89.57 110.70 -174.99
N ALA A 433 -90.44 110.88 -173.98
CA ALA A 433 -91.89 110.82 -174.17
C ALA A 433 -92.50 112.16 -174.66
N ASP A 434 -91.84 113.28 -174.38
CA ASP A 434 -92.20 114.60 -174.94
C ASP A 434 -91.86 114.73 -176.44
N GLU A 435 -91.03 113.86 -177.03
CA GLU A 435 -90.61 113.94 -178.45
C GLU A 435 -91.35 112.98 -179.40
N LYS A 436 -92.14 112.01 -178.90
CA LYS A 436 -92.93 111.09 -179.74
C LYS A 436 -94.43 111.26 -179.51
N ILE A 437 -95.02 112.24 -180.18
CA ILE A 437 -96.40 112.21 -180.72
C ILE A 437 -97.45 112.98 -179.88
N LYS A 438 -97.95 114.20 -180.16
CA LYS A 438 -97.78 115.28 -181.17
C LYS A 438 -97.74 114.98 -182.68
N LYS A 439 -97.88 113.73 -183.15
CA LYS A 439 -97.99 113.35 -184.58
C LYS A 439 -98.67 112.00 -184.77
N LYS A 440 -99.96 111.91 -184.42
CA LYS A 440 -101.01 111.11 -185.07
C LYS A 440 -102.28 111.15 -184.21
N GLU A 441 -103.20 111.96 -184.73
CA GLU A 441 -104.63 112.15 -184.40
C GLU A 441 -104.97 112.96 -183.13
#